data_AF-A0A3B4CIX4-F1
#
_entry.id   AF-A0A3B4CIX4-F1
#
_cell.length_a   1.000
_cell.length_b   1.000
_cell.length_c   1.000
_cell.angle_alpha   90.00
_cell.angle_beta   90.00
_cell.angle_gamma   90.00
#
_symmetry.space_group_name_H-M   'P 1'
#
loop_
_entity.id
_entity.type
_entity.pdbx_description
1 polymer ?
#
loop_
_entity_poly.entity_id
_entity_poly.type
_entity_poly.pdbx_seq_one_letter_code
_entity_poly.pdbx_strand_id
1 'polypeptide(L)' 'KTKKGRLFIQFSPDCLFKENLEENYYTTYSSATHPGLYLALSQRGQLRRGNTVGPQQACTHFLPRKTQTN' A
#
# COMPACT_ATOMS: atom_id res chain seq x y z
N LYS A 1 33.31 11.78 9.45
CA LYS A 1 31.98 12.27 9.91
C LYS A 1 30.97 12.09 8.78
N THR A 2 30.25 10.98 8.72
CA THR A 2 29.20 10.76 7.71
C THR A 2 27.96 11.56 8.11
N LYS A 3 27.65 12.61 7.36
CA LYS A 3 26.37 13.34 7.50
C LYS A 3 25.26 12.33 7.21
N LYS A 4 24.41 12.04 8.21
CA LYS A 4 23.16 11.32 8.01
C LYS A 4 22.32 12.13 7.02
N GLY A 5 22.42 11.78 5.74
CA GLY A 5 21.64 12.39 4.68
C GLY A 5 20.17 12.19 4.97
N ARG A 6 19.45 13.28 5.22
CA ARG A 6 18.00 13.26 5.33
C ARG A 6 17.47 12.94 3.94
N LEU A 7 16.98 11.71 3.75
CA LEU A 7 16.35 11.31 2.50
C LEU A 7 15.03 12.09 2.41
N PHE A 8 14.99 13.13 1.58
CA PHE A 8 13.74 13.79 1.24
C PHE A 8 13.02 12.85 0.28
N ILE A 9 12.00 12.15 0.78
CA ILE A 9 11.13 11.33 -0.07
C ILE A 9 10.25 12.32 -0.81
N GLN A 10 10.64 12.65 -2.05
CA GLN A 10 9.87 13.54 -2.90
C GLN A 10 8.61 12.81 -3.36
N PHE A 11 7.45 13.44 -3.14
CA PHE A 11 6.20 12.93 -3.65
C PHE A 11 6.25 12.91 -5.18
N SER A 12 5.83 11.80 -5.77
CA SER A 12 5.81 11.57 -7.21
C SER A 12 4.48 10.94 -7.62
N PRO A 13 4.15 10.88 -8.92
CA PRO A 13 2.97 10.18 -9.40
C PRO A 13 2.88 8.72 -8.93
N ASP A 14 4.02 8.07 -8.67
CA ASP A 14 4.06 6.68 -8.18
C ASP A 14 3.68 6.55 -6.71
N CYS A 15 3.57 7.65 -5.99
CA CYS A 15 3.03 7.70 -4.64
C CYS A 15 1.49 7.71 -4.60
N LEU A 16 0.83 7.80 -5.76
CA LEU A 16 -0.64 7.80 -5.86
C LEU A 16 -1.18 6.37 -5.95
N PHE A 17 -2.12 6.06 -5.07
CA PHE A 17 -2.83 4.80 -5.05
C PHE A 17 -4.34 5.05 -5.19
N LYS A 18 -5.00 4.20 -5.99
CA LYS A 18 -6.45 4.11 -6.07
C LYS A 18 -6.96 3.23 -4.94
N GLU A 19 -7.87 3.78 -4.16
CA GLU A 19 -8.60 3.08 -3.10
C GLU A 19 -9.85 2.43 -3.69
N ASN A 20 -10.06 1.14 -3.44
CA ASN A 20 -11.31 0.44 -3.79
C ASN A 20 -11.86 -0.27 -2.55
N LEU A 21 -13.17 -0.16 -2.33
CA LEU A 21 -13.88 -0.95 -1.32
C LEU A 21 -14.35 -2.27 -1.95
N GLU A 22 -13.93 -3.38 -1.38
CA GLU A 22 -14.29 -4.73 -1.83
C GLU A 22 -15.59 -5.20 -1.17
N GLU A 23 -16.18 -6.26 -1.72
CA GLU A 23 -17.47 -6.82 -1.26
C GLU A 23 -17.45 -7.29 0.21
N ASN A 24 -16.27 -7.64 0.72
CA ASN A 24 -16.08 -8.07 2.10
C ASN A 24 -15.82 -6.90 3.07
N TYR A 25 -16.03 -5.66 2.63
CA TYR A 25 -15.83 -4.41 3.37
C TYR A 25 -14.37 -4.11 3.74
N TYR A 26 -13.41 -4.79 3.13
CA TYR A 26 -12.00 -4.40 3.17
C TYR A 26 -11.65 -3.48 2.01
N THR A 27 -10.57 -2.75 2.17
CA THR A 27 -10.06 -1.83 1.16
C THR A 27 -8.83 -2.41 0.46
N THR A 28 -8.74 -2.25 -0.85
CA THR A 28 -7.52 -2.51 -1.63
C THR A 28 -6.92 -1.18 -2.12
N TYR A 29 -5.59 -1.17 -2.24
CA TYR A 29 -4.85 -0.05 -2.83
C TYR A 29 -4.08 -0.52 -4.05
N SER A 30 -4.37 0.06 -5.22
CA SER A 30 -3.67 -0.23 -6.48
C SER A 30 -2.93 0.99 -6.98
N SER A 31 -1.81 0.80 -7.69
CA SER A 31 -1.06 1.94 -8.23
C SER A 31 -1.93 2.72 -9.24
N ALA A 32 -1.93 4.04 -9.12
CA ALA A 32 -2.63 4.89 -10.08
C ALA A 32 -1.92 4.93 -11.45
N THR A 33 -0.59 4.86 -11.45
CA THR A 33 0.28 4.95 -12.65
C THR A 33 0.62 3.59 -13.26
N HIS A 34 0.58 2.52 -12.47
CA HIS A 34 0.95 1.16 -12.90
C HIS A 34 -0.21 0.18 -12.66
N PRO A 35 -1.18 0.08 -13.58
CA PRO A 35 -2.32 -0.83 -13.45
C PRO A 35 -1.89 -2.28 -13.21
N GLY A 36 -2.61 -2.98 -12.33
CA GLY A 36 -2.31 -4.36 -11.95
C GLY A 36 -1.29 -4.51 -10.82
N LEU A 37 -0.70 -3.42 -10.31
CA LEU A 37 0.10 -3.44 -9.10
C LEU A 37 -0.76 -3.12 -7.86
N TYR A 38 -0.71 -3.98 -6.85
CA TYR A 38 -1.39 -3.79 -5.58
C TYR A 38 -0.42 -3.67 -4.41
N LEU A 39 -0.77 -2.84 -3.43
CA LEU A 39 -0.12 -2.86 -2.12
C LEU A 39 -0.50 -4.17 -1.42
N ALA A 40 0.50 -4.89 -0.91
CA ALA A 40 0.25 -6.17 -0.24
C ALA A 40 1.30 -6.50 0.81
N LEU A 41 0.83 -7.08 1.91
CA LEU A 41 1.67 -7.60 3.00
C LEU A 41 1.44 -9.11 3.14
N SER A 42 2.53 -9.85 3.38
CA SER A 42 2.43 -11.24 3.80
C SER A 42 1.85 -11.34 5.21
N GLN A 43 1.44 -12.54 5.61
CA GLN A 43 0.99 -12.82 6.98
C GLN A 43 2.03 -12.46 8.05
N ARG A 44 3.32 -12.43 7.68
CA ARG A 44 4.43 -12.03 8.57
C ARG A 44 4.73 -10.52 8.53
N GLY A 45 3.90 -9.73 7.86
CA GLY A 45 4.07 -8.28 7.73
C GLY A 45 5.11 -7.83 6.69
N GLN A 46 5.69 -8.76 5.92
CA GLN A 46 6.67 -8.40 4.87
C GLN A 46 5.97 -7.95 3.59
N LEU A 47 6.52 -6.94 2.91
CA LEU A 47 6.03 -6.45 1.61
C LEU A 47 6.04 -7.57 0.56
N ARG A 48 4.95 -7.69 -0.22
CA ARG A 48 4.87 -8.58 -1.38
C ARG A 48 5.04 -7.79 -2.68
N ARG A 49 5.49 -8.46 -3.74
CA ARG A 49 5.57 -7.88 -5.08
C ARG A 49 4.16 -7.64 -5.65
N GLY A 50 3.82 -6.39 -5.93
CA GLY A 50 2.46 -5.98 -6.30
C GLY A 50 1.91 -6.60 -7.58
N ASN A 51 2.76 -7.05 -8.52
CA ASN A 51 2.36 -7.74 -9.75
C ASN A 51 2.07 -9.24 -9.57
N THR A 52 2.26 -9.78 -8.36
CA THR A 52 2.01 -11.20 -8.05
C THR A 52 0.74 -11.43 -7.22
N VAL A 53 -0.02 -10.36 -7.01
CA VAL A 53 -1.19 -10.31 -6.14
C VAL A 53 -2.34 -9.61 -6.86
N GLY A 54 -3.57 -9.82 -6.37
CA GLY A 54 -4.76 -9.20 -6.94
C GLY A 54 -5.77 -8.81 -5.85
N PRO A 55 -6.88 -8.15 -6.23
CA PRO A 55 -7.84 -7.58 -5.29
C PRO A 55 -8.58 -8.66 -4.48
N GLN A 56 -8.66 -9.89 -4.97
CA GLN A 56 -9.32 -11.01 -4.30
C GLN A 56 -8.45 -11.72 -3.26
N GLN A 57 -7.16 -11.35 -3.12
CA GLN A 57 -6.26 -11.99 -2.17
C GLN A 57 -6.26 -11.25 -0.84
N ALA A 58 -6.48 -11.94 0.28
CA ALA A 58 -6.49 -11.33 1.62
C ALA A 58 -5.23 -10.51 1.98
N CYS A 59 -4.08 -10.78 1.35
CA CYS A 59 -2.86 -10.00 1.55
C CYS A 59 -2.92 -8.56 1.00
N THR A 60 -3.90 -8.23 0.16
CA THR A 60 -4.15 -6.87 -0.36
C THR A 60 -5.25 -6.14 0.41
N HIS A 61 -5.89 -6.81 1.38
CA HIS A 61 -7.02 -6.28 2.12
C HIS A 61 -6.56 -5.54 3.37
N PHE A 62 -6.87 -4.24 3.42
CA PHE A 62 -6.57 -3.36 4.53
C PHE A 62 -7.85 -2.89 5.19
N LEU A 63 -7.80 -2.74 6.52
CA LEU A 63 -8.87 -2.13 7.30
C LEU A 63 -8.33 -0.82 7.90
N PRO A 64 -8.72 0.35 7.35
CA PRO A 64 -8.31 1.64 7.89
C PRO A 64 -8.78 1.80 9.34
N ARG A 65 -7.83 1.98 10.26
CA ARG A 65 -8.12 2.27 11.67
C ARG A 65 -7.85 3.73 11.92
N LYS A 66 -8.80 4.42 12.56
CA LYS A 66 -8.57 5.79 13.06
C LYS A 66 -7.45 5.72 14.08
N THR A 67 -6.44 6.57 13.91
CA THR A 67 -5.46 6.80 14.97
C THR A 67 -6.18 7.50 16.12
N GLN A 68 -5.98 7.04 17.35
CA GLN A 68 -6.47 7.77 18.51
C GLN A 68 -5.72 9.12 18.56
N THR A 69 -6.44 10.20 18.31
CA THR A 69 -5.97 11.54 18.62
C THR A 69 -6.17 11.75 20.11
N ASN A 70 -5.08 11.80 20.88
CA ASN A 70 -5.09 12.36 22.23
C ASN A 70 -5.25 13.88 22.16
#